data_AF-A0A4P8SVU9-F1
#
_entry.id   AF-A0A4P8SVU9-F1
#
_cell.length_a   1.000
_cell.length_b   1.000
_cell.length_c   1.000
_cell.angle_alpha   90.00
_cell.angle_beta   90.00
_cell.angle_gamma   90.00
#
_symmetry.space_group_name_H-M   'P 1'
#
loop_
_entity.id
_entity.type
_entity.pdbx_description
1 polymer ?
#
loop_
_entity_poly.entity_id
_entity_poly.type
_entity_poly.pdbx_seq_one_letter_code
_entity_poly.pdbx_strand_id
1 'polypeptide(L)' 'MTVVWIVIGIVVVIAAALVVLEVQNVRRRRALAHLEPVDPRVGERAMSEASAAHSVIEGQAKSAHPGISGAGGGPLA' A
#
# COMPACT_ATOMS: atom_id res chain seq x y z
N MET A 1 -13.76 -21.24 8.43
CA MET A 1 -14.32 -20.98 7.07
C MET A 1 -14.56 -19.48 6.85
N THR A 2 -15.21 -18.76 7.76
CA THR A 2 -15.41 -17.29 7.72
C THR A 2 -14.13 -16.47 7.60
N VAL A 3 -13.09 -16.75 8.40
CA VAL A 3 -11.81 -16.02 8.34
C VAL A 3 -11.15 -16.11 6.96
N VAL A 4 -11.19 -17.28 6.34
CA VAL A 4 -10.62 -17.51 5.01
C VAL A 4 -11.30 -16.63 3.96
N TRP A 5 -12.63 -16.51 4.01
CA TRP A 5 -13.39 -15.64 3.11
C TRP A 5 -13.09 -14.15 3.31
N ILE A 6 -12.88 -13.73 4.56
CA ILE A 6 -12.47 -12.35 4.87
C ILE A 6 -11.11 -12.04 4.21
N VAL A 7 -10.13 -12.93 4.37
CA VAL A 7 -8.80 -12.75 3.77
C VAL A 7 -8.89 -12.69 2.24
N ILE A 8 -9.65 -13.59 1.62
CA ILE A 8 -9.88 -13.58 0.17
C ILE A 8 -10.51 -12.24 -0.25
N GLY A 9 -11.53 -11.78 0.47
CA GLY A 9 -12.17 -10.50 0.21
C GLY A 9 -11.18 -9.33 0.24
N ILE A 10 -10.32 -9.27 1.26
CA ILE A 10 -9.30 -8.22 1.38
C ILE A 10 -8.32 -8.27 0.19
N VAL A 11 -7.82 -9.46 -0.16
CA VAL A 11 -6.90 -9.64 -1.29
C VAL A 11 -7.54 -9.17 -2.61
N VAL A 12 -8.81 -9.52 -2.84
CA VAL A 12 -9.56 -9.10 -4.03
C VAL A 12 -9.73 -7.59 -4.06
N VAL A 13 -10.06 -6.96 -2.94
CA VAL A 13 -10.20 -5.49 -2.85
C VAL A 13 -8.88 -4.79 -3.14
N ILE A 14 -7.78 -5.27 -2.57
CA ILE A 14 -6.44 -4.72 -2.82
C ILE A 14 -6.08 -4.85 -4.30
N ALA A 15 -6.28 -6.03 -4.89
CA ALA A 15 -6.01 -6.26 -6.31
C ALA A 15 -6.84 -5.33 -7.21
N ALA A 16 -8.13 -5.17 -6.93
CA ALA A 16 -9.00 -4.27 -7.67
C ALA A 16 -8.55 -2.80 -7.56
N ALA A 17 -8.16 -2.36 -6.36
CA ALA A 17 -7.65 -1.00 -6.14
C ALA A 17 -6.38 -0.72 -6.96
N LEU A 18 -5.44 -1.67 -6.99
CA LEU A 18 -4.20 -1.56 -7.78
C LEU A 18 -4.50 -1.48 -9.29
N VAL A 19 -5.46 -2.25 -9.79
CA VAL A 19 -5.88 -2.18 -11.20
C VAL A 19 -6.45 -0.81 -11.54
N VAL A 20 -7.31 -0.24 -10.69
CA VAL A 20 -7.88 1.09 -10.90
C VAL A 20 -6.78 2.16 -10.92
N LEU A 21 -5.82 2.09 -9.99
CA LEU A 21 -4.66 2.97 -9.96
C LEU A 21 -3.84 2.88 -11.25
N GLU A 22 -3.62 1.67 -11.77
CA GLU A 22 -2.88 1.47 -13.02
C GLU A 22 -3.63 2.08 -14.22
N VAL A 23 -4.94 1.87 -14.30
CA VAL A 23 -5.78 2.46 -15.36
C VAL A 23 -5.76 3.99 -15.28
N GLN A 24 -5.84 4.55 -14.08
CA GLN A 24 -5.73 5.99 -13.87
C GLN A 24 -4.34 6.51 -14.24
N ASN A 25 -3.28 5.80 -13.85
CA ASN A 25 -1.90 6.16 -14.19
C ASN A 25 -1.65 6.14 -15.69
N VAL A 26 -2.12 5.11 -16.40
CA VAL A 26 -2.00 5.03 -17.86
C VAL A 26 -2.78 6.14 -18.53
N ARG A 27 -4.01 6.42 -18.09
CA ARG A 27 -4.81 7.54 -18.61
C ARG A 27 -4.14 8.87 -18.34
N ARG A 28 -3.60 9.08 -17.14
CA ARG A 28 -2.90 10.31 -16.73
C ARG A 28 -1.61 10.49 -17.52
N ARG A 29 -0.84 9.43 -17.74
CA ARG A 29 0.37 9.45 -18.60
C ARG A 29 0.04 9.80 -20.04
N ARG A 30 -1.01 9.21 -20.62
CA ARG A 30 -1.46 9.56 -21.98
C ARG A 30 -1.94 11.01 -22.06
N ALA A 31 -2.68 11.46 -21.06
CA ALA A 31 -3.13 12.84 -20.97
C ALA A 31 -1.95 13.80 -20.81
N LEU A 32 -0.87 13.45 -20.11
CA LEU A 32 0.29 14.33 -19.91
C LEU A 32 1.39 14.14 -20.96
N ALA A 33 1.24 13.21 -21.91
CA ALA A 33 2.27 12.89 -22.92
C ALA A 33 2.60 14.06 -23.85
N HIS A 34 1.75 15.09 -23.90
CA HIS A 34 1.95 16.32 -24.68
C HIS A 34 2.61 17.45 -23.89
N LEU A 35 2.80 17.27 -22.58
CA LEU A 35 3.54 18.20 -21.72
C LEU A 35 4.96 17.69 -21.57
N GLU A 36 5.93 18.60 -21.58
CA GLU A 36 7.38 18.37 -21.49
C GLU A 36 7.74 17.33 -20.40
N PRO A 37 8.84 16.54 -20.56
CA PRO A 37 9.13 15.40 -19.70
C PRO A 37 9.08 15.77 -18.21
N VAL A 38 8.18 15.10 -17.47
CA VAL A 38 8.08 15.26 -16.02
C VAL A 38 9.43 14.88 -15.40
N ASP A 39 10.03 15.83 -14.67
CA ASP A 39 11.31 15.66 -14.00
C ASP A 39 11.25 14.42 -13.07
N PRO A 40 12.08 13.38 -13.29
CA PRO A 40 12.04 12.12 -12.53
C PRO A 40 12.24 12.31 -11.02
N ARG A 41 12.89 13.41 -10.61
CA ARG A 41 13.12 13.75 -9.20
C ARG A 41 11.84 14.00 -8.41
N VAL A 42 10.77 14.42 -9.08
CA VAL A 42 9.46 14.62 -8.44
C VAL A 42 8.86 13.27 -8.04
N GLY A 43 9.02 12.25 -8.88
CA GLY A 43 8.57 10.88 -8.59
C GLY A 43 9.35 10.23 -7.45
N GLU A 44 10.67 10.44 -7.40
CA GLU A 44 11.53 9.93 -6.33
C GLU A 44 11.19 10.56 -4.97
N ARG A 45 10.95 11.89 -4.93
CA ARG A 45 10.52 12.57 -3.71
C ARG A 45 9.15 12.09 -3.23
N ALA A 46 8.19 11.94 -4.14
CA ALA A 46 6.87 11.43 -3.81
C ALA A 46 6.92 9.99 -3.26
N MET A 47 7.79 9.12 -3.81
CA MET A 47 8.01 7.78 -3.25
C MET A 47 8.68 7.81 -1.87
N SER A 48 9.66 8.69 -1.68
CA SER A 48 10.31 8.89 -0.37
C SER A 48 9.31 9.34 0.69
N GLU A 49 8.45 10.30 0.38
CA GLU A 49 7.38 10.77 1.27
C GLU A 49 6.35 9.68 1.55
N ALA A 50 5.95 8.90 0.54
CA ALA A 50 5.03 7.78 0.73
C ALA A 50 5.62 6.69 1.64
N SER A 51 6.91 6.38 1.50
CA SER A 51 7.60 5.44 2.38
C SER A 51 7.70 5.96 3.82
N ALA A 52 7.94 7.26 4.00
CA ALA A 52 7.94 7.90 5.31
C ALA A 52 6.54 7.90 5.96
N ALA A 53 5.50 8.14 5.18
CA ALA A 53 4.11 8.03 5.66
C ALA A 53 3.77 6.59 6.07
N HIS A 54 4.23 5.59 5.31
CA HIS A 54 4.02 4.18 5.63
C HIS A 54 4.67 3.78 6.96
N SER A 55 5.91 4.19 7.22
CA SER A 55 6.60 3.86 8.47
C SER A 55 5.96 4.53 9.70
N VAL A 56 5.43 5.75 9.54
CA VAL A 56 4.66 6.43 10.58
C VAL A 56 3.35 5.68 10.87
N ILE A 57 2.62 5.26 9.83
CA ILE A 57 1.37 4.51 9.98
C ILE A 57 1.64 3.14 10.62
N GLU A 58 2.70 2.44 10.22
CA GLU A 58 3.09 1.16 10.83
C GLU A 58 3.44 1.35 12.32
N GLY A 59 4.20 2.40 12.64
CA GLY A 59 4.52 2.77 14.01
C GLY A 59 3.28 3.08 14.85
N GLN A 60 2.33 3.83 14.29
CA GLN A 60 1.05 4.14 14.94
C GLN A 60 0.16 2.91 15.10
N ALA A 61 0.09 2.02 14.11
CA ALA A 61 -0.67 0.77 14.19
C ALA A 61 -0.09 -0.17 15.26
N LYS A 62 1.24 -0.28 15.34
CA LYS A 62 1.94 -1.10 16.34
C LYS A 62 1.78 -0.55 17.76
N SER A 63 1.73 0.77 17.90
CA SER A 63 1.50 1.43 19.20
C SER A 63 0.03 1.50 19.61
N ALA A 64 -0.92 1.51 18.66
CA ALA A 64 -2.36 1.44 18.93
C ALA A 64 -2.82 0.04 19.39
N HIS A 65 -2.09 -1.01 19.02
CA HIS A 65 -2.30 -2.36 19.53
C HIS A 65 -1.03 -2.95 20.17
N PRO A 66 -0.64 -2.44 21.36
CA PRO A 66 0.53 -2.87 22.10
C PRO A 66 0.26 -4.23 22.75
N GLY A 67 0.26 -5.30 21.94
CA GLY A 67 0.02 -6.66 22.44
C GLY A 67 -0.24 -7.73 21.38
N ILE A 68 -0.69 -7.36 20.18
CA ILE A 68 -0.95 -8.34 19.10
C ILE A 68 0.26 -8.59 18.19
N SER A 69 1.24 -7.68 18.20
CA SER A 69 2.42 -7.75 17.32
C SER A 69 3.48 -8.78 17.76
N GLY A 70 3.18 -9.61 18.78
CA GLY A 70 4.08 -10.63 19.31
C GLY A 70 3.52 -12.06 19.34
N ALA A 71 2.27 -12.30 18.92
CA ALA A 71 1.61 -13.61 19.05
C ALA A 71 1.84 -14.54 17.83
N GLY A 72 3.03 -14.47 17.22
CA GLY A 72 3.41 -15.26 16.03
C GLY A 72 4.37 -16.42 16.31
N GLY A 73 4.56 -16.82 17.57
CA GLY A 73 5.47 -17.90 17.95
C GLY A 73 5.02 -18.58 19.24
N GLY A 74 3.99 -19.41 19.15
CA GLY A 74 3.69 -20.37 20.21
C GLY A 74 4.72 -21.50 20.17
N PRO A 75 5.44 -21.81 21.27
CA PRO A 75 6.21 -23.03 21.34
C PRO A 75 5.25 -24.22 21.33
N LEU A 76 5.49 -25.14 20.39
CA LEU A 76 5.02 -26.51 20.50
C LEU A 76 5.79 -27.16 21.68
N ALA A 77 5.14 -27.35 22.83
CA ALA A 77 5.37 -28.40 23.83
C ALA A 77 4.43 -28.22 25.04
#